data_AF-A0ABD4L5Y2-F1
#
_entry.id   AF-A0ABD4L5Y2-F1
#
_cell.length_a   1.000
_cell.length_b   1.000
_cell.length_c   1.000
_cell.angle_alpha   90.00
_cell.angle_beta   90.00
_cell.angle_gamma   90.00
#
_symmetry.space_group_name_H-M   'P 1'
#
loop_
_entity.id
_entity.type
_entity.pdbx_description
1 polymer ?
#
loop_
_entity_poly.entity_id
_entity_poly.type
_entity_poly.pdbx_seq_one_letter_code
_entity_poly.pdbx_strand_id
1 'polypeptide(L)'
;METITTRALAERLAGGDSYIRTKGGEVKGLAVTTGHNPEAPEVIVVGNRPRVVANAERLMACDQAVPVYIKQAVEAWAYRGEFRATTFSRDPEVIERYRRHRPAEGIAGILFLEEVVDADDSPGGGGWSTDPARRKAVEEAAVEKVWAHYRAEGYAVESHEAAKCGYDLLATRGDEALRIEVKGTAGAEPTFWLTRNERAASVHPCWRLALVTEALSDAPSAPRVYTASEMAAAFHLEPQAWRATPKPC
;
A
#
# COMPACT_ATOMS: atom_id res chain seq x y z
N MET A 1 -16.05 -7.97 7.95
CA MET A 1 -15.61 -6.65 7.44
C MET A 1 -16.80 -5.73 7.54
N GLU A 2 -16.64 -4.60 8.22
CA GLU A 2 -17.72 -3.66 8.52
C GLU A 2 -18.23 -2.97 7.25
N THR A 3 -19.55 -2.91 7.06
CA THR A 3 -20.17 -2.31 5.87
C THR A 3 -21.18 -1.24 6.26
N ILE A 4 -21.32 -0.21 5.43
CA ILE A 4 -22.34 0.84 5.58
C ILE A 4 -23.42 0.74 4.51
N THR A 5 -24.61 1.27 4.81
CA THR A 5 -25.76 1.33 3.88
C THR A 5 -25.52 2.32 2.75
N THR A 6 -26.31 2.25 1.68
CA THR A 6 -26.21 3.18 0.55
C THR A 6 -26.56 4.61 0.99
N ARG A 7 -27.53 4.76 1.91
CA ARG A 7 -27.88 6.05 2.50
C ARG A 7 -26.71 6.65 3.29
N ALA A 8 -26.09 5.86 4.18
CA ALA A 8 -24.93 6.31 4.96
C ALA A 8 -23.74 6.67 4.06
N LEU A 9 -23.50 5.89 2.98
CA LEU A 9 -22.49 6.23 1.99
C LEU A 9 -22.78 7.55 1.27
N ALA A 10 -24.04 7.80 0.92
CA ALA A 10 -24.45 9.03 0.25
C ALA A 10 -24.25 10.26 1.16
N GLU A 11 -24.56 10.13 2.45
CA GLU A 11 -24.30 11.16 3.45
C GLU A 11 -22.78 11.46 3.57
N ARG A 12 -21.93 10.42 3.52
CA ARG A 12 -20.46 10.57 3.59
C ARG A 12 -19.82 11.16 2.33
N LEU A 13 -20.19 10.65 1.16
CA LEU A 13 -19.52 10.96 -0.11
C LEU A 13 -20.28 11.97 -0.97
N ALA A 14 -21.26 12.68 -0.43
CA ALA A 14 -22.14 13.59 -1.19
C ALA A 14 -22.98 12.92 -2.31
N GLY A 15 -23.36 11.64 -2.13
CA GLY A 15 -24.41 10.96 -2.90
C GLY A 15 -24.21 10.89 -4.42
N GLY A 16 -25.31 10.62 -5.15
CA GLY A 16 -25.37 10.61 -6.62
C GLY A 16 -25.28 9.23 -7.28
N ASP A 17 -25.02 9.21 -8.59
CA ASP A 17 -24.89 8.00 -9.43
C ASP A 17 -23.44 7.75 -9.95
N SER A 18 -22.53 8.72 -9.81
CA SER A 18 -21.12 8.58 -10.20
C SER A 18 -20.30 7.80 -9.18
N TYR A 19 -19.43 6.88 -9.61
CA TYR A 19 -18.55 6.15 -8.69
C TYR A 19 -17.36 7.00 -8.20
N ILE A 20 -16.97 8.06 -8.92
CA ILE A 20 -16.14 9.14 -8.37
C ILE A 20 -17.09 10.25 -7.93
N ARG A 21 -17.19 10.47 -6.63
CA ARG A 21 -18.21 11.32 -6.02
C ARG A 21 -17.68 12.73 -5.87
N THR A 22 -18.45 13.73 -6.30
CA THR A 22 -18.03 15.13 -6.27
C THR A 22 -19.12 16.05 -5.72
N LYS A 23 -18.74 17.12 -5.04
CA LYS A 23 -19.63 18.19 -4.57
C LYS A 23 -18.90 19.52 -4.61
N GLY A 24 -19.51 20.54 -5.22
CA GLY A 24 -18.88 21.86 -5.34
C GLY A 24 -17.57 21.88 -6.14
N GLY A 25 -17.37 20.90 -7.04
CA GLY A 25 -16.13 20.76 -7.82
C GLY A 25 -15.04 19.92 -7.14
N GLU A 26 -15.20 19.59 -5.86
CA GLU A 26 -14.23 18.79 -5.10
C GLU A 26 -14.59 17.31 -5.13
N VAL A 27 -13.57 16.44 -5.10
CA VAL A 27 -13.76 15.00 -4.95
C VAL A 27 -13.98 14.66 -3.48
N LYS A 28 -15.01 13.86 -3.21
CA LYS A 28 -15.40 13.46 -1.84
C LYS A 28 -15.08 12.00 -1.54
N GLY A 29 -14.77 11.20 -2.54
CA GLY A 29 -14.41 9.79 -2.41
C GLY A 29 -14.95 8.94 -3.54
N LEU A 30 -14.72 7.63 -3.44
CA LEU A 30 -15.11 6.66 -4.46
C LEU A 30 -16.10 5.64 -3.90
N ALA A 31 -17.11 5.33 -4.71
CA ALA A 31 -18.13 4.31 -4.46
C ALA A 31 -18.13 3.32 -5.63
N VAL A 32 -17.25 2.32 -5.57
CA VAL A 32 -16.93 1.46 -6.71
C VAL A 32 -17.63 0.11 -6.61
N THR A 33 -18.10 -0.38 -7.76
CA THR A 33 -18.61 -1.74 -7.92
C THR A 33 -17.58 -2.58 -8.67
N THR A 34 -17.38 -3.82 -8.24
CA THR A 34 -16.30 -4.69 -8.76
C THR A 34 -16.64 -5.36 -10.07
N GLY A 35 -17.92 -5.43 -10.48
CA GLY A 35 -18.34 -6.08 -11.73
C GLY A 35 -17.62 -5.53 -12.98
N HIS A 36 -17.38 -4.22 -13.03
CA HIS A 36 -16.59 -3.57 -14.09
C HIS A 36 -15.22 -3.08 -13.60
N ASN A 37 -14.87 -3.27 -12.33
CA ASN A 37 -13.60 -2.86 -11.75
C ASN A 37 -13.13 -3.93 -10.75
N PRO A 38 -12.77 -5.14 -11.24
CA PRO A 38 -12.41 -6.25 -10.35
C PRO A 38 -11.12 -6.00 -9.56
N GLU A 39 -10.27 -5.10 -10.07
CA GLU A 39 -9.00 -4.67 -9.46
C GLU A 39 -9.14 -3.35 -8.67
N ALA A 40 -10.37 -2.94 -8.35
CA ALA A 40 -10.58 -1.80 -7.45
C ALA A 40 -10.21 -2.19 -6.01
N PRO A 41 -9.65 -1.27 -5.20
CA PRO A 41 -9.51 0.18 -5.46
C PRO A 41 -8.30 0.62 -6.29
N GLU A 42 -7.28 -0.20 -6.47
CA GLU A 42 -5.98 0.16 -7.05
C GLU A 42 -6.06 0.47 -8.55
N VAL A 43 -6.96 -0.19 -9.27
CA VAL A 43 -7.18 0.02 -10.71
C VAL A 43 -8.66 0.27 -11.00
N ILE A 44 -8.93 1.42 -11.60
CA ILE A 44 -10.27 1.84 -12.01
C ILE A 44 -10.31 2.05 -13.52
N VAL A 45 -11.20 1.33 -14.19
CA VAL A 45 -11.39 1.46 -15.62
C VAL A 45 -12.41 2.55 -15.91
N VAL A 46 -11.93 3.65 -16.50
CA VAL A 46 -12.70 4.88 -16.70
C VAL A 46 -13.42 4.82 -18.05
N GLY A 47 -14.76 4.85 -18.02
CA GLY A 47 -15.56 4.91 -19.24
C GLY A 47 -15.47 6.26 -19.95
N ASN A 48 -15.75 6.28 -21.25
CA ASN A 48 -15.60 7.45 -22.13
C ASN A 48 -16.67 8.55 -21.97
N ARG A 49 -17.66 8.37 -21.07
CA ARG A 49 -18.73 9.37 -20.86
C ARG A 49 -18.11 10.67 -20.33
N PRO A 50 -18.44 11.86 -20.89
CA PRO A 50 -17.77 13.12 -20.53
C PRO A 50 -17.73 13.43 -19.03
N ARG A 51 -18.84 13.18 -18.30
CA ARG A 51 -18.91 13.38 -16.85
C ARG A 51 -17.97 12.44 -16.07
N VAL A 52 -17.80 11.21 -16.56
CA VAL A 52 -16.93 10.20 -15.93
C VAL A 52 -15.46 10.59 -16.13
N VAL A 53 -15.10 11.01 -17.35
CA VAL A 53 -13.75 11.51 -17.66
C VAL A 53 -13.42 12.74 -16.84
N ALA A 54 -14.31 13.74 -16.79
CA ALA A 54 -14.10 14.96 -16.02
C ALA A 54 -13.92 14.68 -14.51
N ASN A 55 -14.62 13.68 -13.96
CA ASN A 55 -14.44 13.29 -12.56
C ASN A 55 -13.11 12.55 -12.33
N ALA A 56 -12.66 11.72 -13.28
CA ALA A 56 -11.34 11.09 -13.21
C ALA A 56 -10.21 12.13 -13.29
N GLU A 57 -10.34 13.13 -14.16
CA GLU A 57 -9.39 14.25 -14.25
C GLU A 57 -9.37 15.10 -12.97
N ARG A 58 -10.53 15.37 -12.36
CA ARG A 58 -10.60 16.04 -11.05
C ARG A 58 -9.92 15.25 -9.95
N LEU A 59 -10.09 13.93 -9.94
CA LEU A 59 -9.43 13.06 -8.97
C LEU A 59 -7.91 13.00 -9.21
N MET A 60 -7.47 12.98 -10.46
CA MET A 60 -6.04 13.06 -10.80
C MET A 60 -5.42 14.42 -10.44
N ALA A 61 -6.19 15.51 -10.58
CA ALA A 61 -5.76 16.84 -10.15
C ALA A 61 -5.86 17.05 -8.63
N CYS A 62 -6.54 16.15 -7.92
CA CYS A 62 -6.66 16.18 -6.48
C CYS A 62 -5.42 15.48 -5.88
N ASP A 63 -4.51 16.26 -5.29
CA ASP A 63 -3.33 15.75 -4.60
C ASP A 63 -3.64 15.17 -3.20
N GLN A 64 -4.92 15.16 -2.81
CA GLN A 64 -5.38 14.65 -1.52
C GLN A 64 -5.88 13.21 -1.65
N ALA A 65 -5.60 12.40 -0.63
CA ALA A 65 -6.24 11.11 -0.47
C ALA A 65 -7.74 11.29 -0.21
N VAL A 66 -8.54 10.40 -0.79
CA VAL A 66 -10.00 10.40 -0.64
C VAL A 66 -10.50 9.01 -0.24
N PRO A 67 -11.62 8.93 0.50
CA PRO A 67 -12.10 7.65 1.02
C PRO A 67 -12.65 6.78 -0.11
N VAL A 68 -12.27 5.51 -0.14
CA VAL A 68 -12.78 4.53 -1.11
C VAL A 68 -13.67 3.49 -0.45
N TYR A 69 -14.83 3.23 -1.08
CA TYR A 69 -15.78 2.21 -0.66
C TYR A 69 -16.07 1.24 -1.81
N ILE A 70 -16.03 -0.06 -1.50
CA ILE A 70 -16.29 -1.14 -2.47
C ILE A 70 -17.59 -1.85 -2.11
N LYS A 71 -18.48 -1.97 -3.09
CA LYS A 71 -19.76 -2.66 -2.94
C LYS A 71 -19.55 -4.15 -2.66
N GLN A 72 -20.10 -4.64 -1.54
CA GLN A 72 -20.10 -6.06 -1.16
C GLN A 72 -21.43 -6.73 -1.50
N ALA A 73 -22.55 -6.04 -1.30
CA ALA A 73 -23.90 -6.50 -1.61
C ALA A 73 -24.85 -5.30 -1.77
N VAL A 74 -26.16 -5.57 -1.92
CA VAL A 74 -27.20 -4.52 -1.78
C VAL A 74 -27.12 -3.95 -0.37
N GLU A 75 -27.14 -2.62 -0.23
CA GLU A 75 -26.99 -1.91 1.05
C GLU A 75 -25.72 -2.24 1.86
N ALA A 76 -24.67 -2.76 1.22
CA ALA A 76 -23.42 -3.11 1.91
C ALA A 76 -22.19 -2.57 1.17
N TRP A 77 -21.62 -1.50 1.70
CA TRP A 77 -20.41 -0.85 1.20
C TRP A 77 -19.29 -0.95 2.21
N ALA A 78 -18.18 -1.58 1.82
CA ALA A 78 -17.02 -1.71 2.69
C ALA A 78 -16.05 -0.57 2.45
N TYR A 79 -15.65 0.11 3.53
CA TYR A 79 -14.55 1.06 3.47
C TYR A 79 -13.24 0.32 3.18
N ARG A 80 -12.41 0.88 2.29
CA ARG A 80 -11.13 0.30 1.87
C ARG A 80 -9.91 1.09 2.29
N GLY A 81 -10.06 2.34 2.71
CA GLY A 81 -8.94 3.22 3.05
C GLY A 81 -9.04 4.55 2.31
N GLU A 82 -8.03 5.38 2.49
CA GLU A 82 -7.84 6.64 1.79
C GLU A 82 -6.91 6.40 0.60
N PHE A 83 -7.31 6.83 -0.59
CA PHE A 83 -6.55 6.61 -1.82
C PHE A 83 -6.35 7.91 -2.57
N ARG A 84 -5.19 8.08 -3.18
CA ARG A 84 -4.95 9.16 -4.16
C ARG A 84 -4.73 8.57 -5.54
N ALA A 85 -5.13 9.31 -6.57
CA ALA A 85 -4.83 8.92 -7.94
C ALA A 85 -3.38 9.25 -8.28
N THR A 86 -2.67 8.28 -8.83
CA THR A 86 -1.25 8.43 -9.20
C THR A 86 -1.06 8.59 -10.69
N THR A 87 -1.92 7.99 -11.51
CA THR A 87 -1.82 8.04 -12.97
C THR A 87 -3.17 7.83 -13.61
N PHE A 88 -3.48 8.63 -14.64
CA PHE A 88 -4.60 8.38 -15.55
C PHE A 88 -4.08 8.07 -16.96
N SER A 89 -3.84 6.80 -17.25
CA SER A 89 -3.27 6.36 -18.52
C SER A 89 -4.32 6.27 -19.62
N ARG A 90 -3.99 6.86 -20.77
CA ARG A 90 -4.77 6.78 -22.02
C ARG A 90 -4.07 5.91 -23.07
N ASP A 91 -3.02 5.21 -22.68
CA ASP A 91 -2.26 4.32 -23.55
C ASP A 91 -3.14 3.13 -24.01
N PRO A 92 -3.29 2.90 -25.33
CA PRO A 92 -4.04 1.76 -25.85
C PRO A 92 -3.61 0.40 -25.28
N GLU A 93 -2.31 0.18 -25.03
CA GLU A 93 -1.81 -1.09 -24.50
C GLU A 93 -2.23 -1.29 -23.04
N VAL A 94 -2.16 -0.22 -22.25
CA VAL A 94 -2.64 -0.23 -20.86
C VAL A 94 -4.15 -0.44 -20.83
N ILE A 95 -4.90 0.23 -21.71
CA ILE A 95 -6.35 0.02 -21.84
C ILE A 95 -6.66 -1.43 -22.19
N GLU A 96 -5.96 -2.04 -23.15
CA GLU A 96 -6.17 -3.45 -23.53
C GLU A 96 -5.98 -4.40 -22.34
N ARG A 97 -4.93 -4.20 -21.55
CA ARG A 97 -4.63 -5.02 -20.38
C ARG A 97 -5.75 -5.00 -19.32
N TYR A 98 -6.38 -3.85 -19.10
CA TYR A 98 -7.32 -3.67 -17.98
C TYR A 98 -8.79 -3.57 -18.38
N ARG A 99 -9.14 -3.31 -19.66
CA ARG A 99 -10.55 -3.13 -20.10
C ARG A 99 -11.41 -4.39 -19.92
N ARG A 100 -10.77 -5.56 -19.77
CA ARG A 100 -11.39 -6.88 -19.72
C ARG A 100 -12.18 -7.12 -21.01
N HIS A 101 -13.47 -7.47 -20.90
CA HIS A 101 -14.34 -7.77 -22.04
C HIS A 101 -14.99 -6.50 -22.64
N ARG A 102 -14.81 -5.31 -22.05
CA ARG A 102 -15.44 -4.08 -22.57
C ARG A 102 -14.75 -3.61 -23.84
N PRO A 103 -15.50 -3.09 -24.83
CA PRO A 103 -14.90 -2.55 -26.06
C PRO A 103 -14.02 -1.35 -25.75
N ALA A 104 -12.87 -1.26 -26.43
CA ALA A 104 -11.89 -0.20 -26.22
C ALA A 104 -12.49 1.19 -26.49
N GLU A 105 -13.36 1.33 -27.49
CA GLU A 105 -14.02 2.61 -27.80
C GLU A 105 -14.84 3.17 -26.62
N GLY A 106 -15.30 2.30 -25.71
CA GLY A 106 -16.08 2.67 -24.53
C GLY A 106 -15.25 3.13 -23.34
N ILE A 107 -13.92 3.06 -23.42
CA ILE A 107 -12.98 3.33 -22.33
C ILE A 107 -12.15 4.58 -22.65
N ALA A 108 -12.14 5.54 -21.73
CA ALA A 108 -11.30 6.74 -21.85
C ALA A 108 -9.88 6.54 -21.31
N GLY A 109 -9.69 5.58 -20.40
CA GLY A 109 -8.39 5.28 -19.82
C GLY A 109 -8.46 4.46 -18.54
N ILE A 110 -7.30 4.20 -17.96
CA ILE A 110 -7.13 3.45 -16.72
C ILE A 110 -6.59 4.40 -15.65
N LEU A 111 -7.32 4.54 -14.56
CA LEU A 111 -6.92 5.31 -13.41
C LEU A 111 -6.27 4.37 -12.38
N PHE A 112 -5.02 4.64 -12.04
CA PHE A 112 -4.27 3.96 -10.99
C PHE A 112 -4.36 4.77 -9.71
N LEU A 113 -4.62 4.07 -8.62
CA LEU A 113 -4.73 4.64 -7.28
C LEU A 113 -3.76 3.92 -6.37
N GLU A 114 -3.25 4.65 -5.39
CA GLU A 114 -2.52 4.08 -4.28
C GLU A 114 -3.20 4.42 -2.97
N GLU A 115 -3.20 3.47 -2.03
CA GLU A 115 -3.63 3.75 -0.67
C GLU A 115 -2.63 4.70 -0.03
N VAL A 116 -3.10 5.86 0.42
CA VAL A 116 -2.33 6.73 1.29
C VAL A 116 -2.47 6.17 2.68
N VAL A 117 -1.46 5.40 3.06
CA VAL A 117 -1.20 5.12 4.46
C VAL A 117 -0.62 6.39 5.05
N ASP A 118 -1.24 6.94 6.09
CA ASP A 118 -0.59 7.99 6.86
C ASP A 118 0.77 7.45 7.31
N ALA A 119 1.83 8.23 7.11
CA ALA A 119 3.20 7.88 7.51
C ALA A 119 3.37 7.69 9.04
N ASP A 120 2.26 7.69 9.78
CA ASP A 120 2.10 7.55 11.22
C ASP A 120 1.39 6.23 11.63
N ASP A 121 1.33 5.21 10.77
CA ASP A 121 1.00 3.83 11.20
C ASP A 121 2.20 3.10 11.85
N SER A 122 3.28 3.85 12.15
CA SER A 122 4.18 3.50 13.25
C SER A 122 3.58 4.07 14.54
N PRO A 123 3.25 3.23 15.52
CA PRO A 123 2.66 3.71 16.74
C PRO A 123 3.67 4.60 17.49
N GLY A 124 3.24 5.84 17.75
CA GLY A 124 4.07 6.85 18.38
C GLY A 124 4.34 6.51 19.84
N GLY A 125 5.62 6.50 20.23
CA GLY A 125 6.04 6.54 21.63
C GLY A 125 7.16 5.58 21.99
N GLY A 126 8.40 5.93 21.62
CA GLY A 126 9.60 5.24 22.08
C GLY A 126 10.76 5.37 21.10
N GLY A 127 11.47 6.51 21.11
CA GLY A 127 12.72 6.69 20.35
C GLY A 127 12.59 7.26 18.93
N TRP A 128 11.55 8.05 18.63
CA TRP A 128 11.43 8.70 17.33
C TRP A 128 12.44 9.86 17.22
N SER A 129 13.44 9.73 16.35
CA SER A 129 14.17 10.92 15.89
C SER A 129 13.19 11.79 15.10
N THR A 130 12.95 13.02 15.55
CA THR A 130 11.97 13.98 14.98
C THR A 130 12.28 14.47 13.56
N ASP A 131 13.23 13.84 12.87
CA ASP A 131 13.72 14.23 11.55
C ASP A 131 13.30 13.19 10.49
N PRO A 132 12.27 13.50 9.68
CA PRO A 132 11.83 12.64 8.58
C PRO A 132 12.93 12.34 7.56
N ALA A 133 13.84 13.29 7.28
CA ALA A 133 14.93 13.07 6.35
C ALA A 133 15.92 12.05 6.91
N ARG A 134 16.20 12.11 8.21
CA ARG A 134 17.04 11.12 8.89
C ARG A 134 16.40 9.72 8.88
N ARG A 135 15.09 9.61 9.08
CA ARG A 135 14.38 8.31 9.00
C ARG A 135 14.49 7.71 7.61
N LYS A 136 14.19 8.51 6.58
CA LYS A 136 14.33 8.09 5.20
C LYS A 136 15.76 7.66 4.86
N ALA A 137 16.76 8.40 5.33
CA ALA A 137 18.17 8.02 5.15
C ALA A 137 18.51 6.68 5.82
N VAL A 138 17.95 6.39 7.01
CA VAL A 138 18.13 5.09 7.69
C VAL A 138 17.48 3.95 6.89
N GLU A 139 16.27 4.16 6.38
CA GLU A 139 15.55 3.19 5.56
C GLU A 139 16.32 2.89 4.26
N GLU A 140 16.69 3.92 3.50
CA GLU A 140 17.46 3.78 2.25
C GLU A 140 18.81 3.07 2.49
N ALA A 141 19.55 3.46 3.53
CA ALA A 141 20.82 2.83 3.86
C ALA A 141 20.67 1.37 4.30
N ALA A 142 19.60 1.03 5.02
CA ALA A 142 19.32 -0.35 5.41
C ALA A 142 18.98 -1.21 4.18
N VAL A 143 18.12 -0.72 3.28
CA VAL A 143 17.77 -1.40 2.03
C VAL A 143 19.00 -1.63 1.18
N GLU A 144 19.86 -0.62 1.01
CA GLU A 144 21.11 -0.73 0.25
C GLU A 144 22.04 -1.82 0.85
N LYS A 145 22.21 -1.84 2.17
CA LYS A 145 23.05 -2.83 2.86
C LYS A 145 22.50 -4.26 2.70
N VAL A 146 21.19 -4.44 2.81
CA VAL A 146 20.54 -5.75 2.61
C VAL A 146 20.64 -6.18 1.15
N TRP A 147 20.42 -5.27 0.22
CA TRP A 147 20.57 -5.52 -1.22
C TRP A 147 21.98 -5.99 -1.55
N ALA A 148 22.99 -5.27 -1.08
CA ALA A 148 24.40 -5.61 -1.28
C ALA A 148 24.75 -6.97 -0.67
N HIS A 149 24.25 -7.28 0.53
CA HIS A 149 24.46 -8.56 1.20
C HIS A 149 23.94 -9.74 0.35
N TYR A 150 22.68 -9.72 -0.08
CA TYR A 150 22.13 -10.81 -0.89
C TYR A 150 22.74 -10.90 -2.30
N ARG A 151 23.11 -9.77 -2.91
CA ARG A 151 23.87 -9.77 -4.17
C ARG A 151 25.24 -10.43 -4.02
N ALA A 152 25.95 -10.16 -2.92
CA ALA A 152 27.24 -10.78 -2.63
C ALA A 152 27.13 -12.30 -2.38
N GLU A 153 26.00 -12.77 -1.85
CA GLU A 153 25.69 -14.21 -1.72
C GLU A 153 25.21 -14.86 -3.02
N GLY A 154 25.16 -14.11 -4.13
CA GLY A 154 24.84 -14.62 -5.46
C GLY A 154 23.35 -14.66 -5.80
N TYR A 155 22.50 -13.94 -5.06
CA TYR A 155 21.09 -13.77 -5.43
C TYR A 155 20.90 -12.69 -6.49
N ALA A 156 19.91 -12.87 -7.36
CA ALA A 156 19.26 -11.77 -8.05
C ALA A 156 18.27 -11.10 -7.10
N VAL A 157 18.36 -9.78 -6.93
CA VAL A 157 17.54 -9.01 -5.98
C VAL A 157 16.71 -7.98 -6.75
N GLU A 158 15.43 -7.91 -6.42
CA GLU A 158 14.42 -6.99 -6.97
C GLU A 158 13.73 -6.20 -5.85
N SER A 159 13.42 -4.92 -6.08
CA SER A 159 12.64 -4.12 -5.12
C SER A 159 11.14 -4.32 -5.33
N HIS A 160 10.44 -4.53 -4.23
CA HIS A 160 9.00 -4.75 -4.09
C HIS A 160 8.36 -3.72 -3.12
N GLU A 161 9.12 -2.72 -2.66
CA GLU A 161 8.67 -1.68 -1.72
C GLU A 161 7.39 -0.97 -2.22
N ALA A 162 7.36 -0.62 -3.50
CA ALA A 162 6.20 0.03 -4.13
C ALA A 162 4.97 -0.89 -4.25
N ALA A 163 5.15 -2.21 -4.17
CA ALA A 163 4.06 -3.18 -4.31
C ALA A 163 3.26 -3.37 -3.01
N LYS A 164 3.74 -2.88 -1.86
CA LYS A 164 3.09 -2.97 -0.53
C LYS A 164 2.64 -4.39 -0.16
N CYS A 165 3.42 -5.40 -0.59
CA CYS A 165 3.08 -6.82 -0.47
C CYS A 165 3.55 -7.48 0.84
N GLY A 166 4.02 -6.67 1.81
CA GLY A 166 4.48 -7.11 3.14
C GLY A 166 5.93 -7.60 3.19
N TYR A 167 6.72 -7.25 2.17
CA TYR A 167 8.18 -7.37 2.12
C TYR A 167 8.74 -6.34 1.12
N ASP A 168 9.99 -5.94 1.31
CA ASP A 168 10.65 -4.88 0.54
C ASP A 168 11.44 -5.44 -0.65
N LEU A 169 12.12 -6.57 -0.47
CA LEU A 169 13.01 -7.14 -1.49
C LEU A 169 12.65 -8.60 -1.79
N LEU A 170 12.70 -8.97 -3.06
CA LEU A 170 12.66 -10.37 -3.50
C LEU A 170 14.07 -10.79 -3.91
N ALA A 171 14.67 -11.75 -3.19
CA ALA A 171 15.96 -12.33 -3.56
C ALA A 171 15.76 -13.75 -4.10
N THR A 172 16.28 -14.02 -5.29
CA THR A 172 16.15 -15.32 -5.97
C THR A 172 17.51 -15.91 -6.35
N ARG A 173 17.67 -17.23 -6.17
CA ARG A 173 18.91 -17.96 -6.54
C ARG A 173 18.57 -19.41 -6.84
N GLY A 174 18.61 -19.79 -8.12
CA GLY A 174 18.12 -21.10 -8.56
C GLY A 174 16.63 -21.25 -8.24
N ASP A 175 16.27 -22.30 -7.50
CA ASP A 175 14.87 -22.56 -7.08
C ASP A 175 14.51 -21.87 -5.75
N GLU A 176 15.45 -21.17 -5.12
CA GLU A 176 15.24 -20.44 -3.87
C GLU A 176 14.69 -19.03 -4.16
N ALA A 177 13.62 -18.66 -3.45
CA ALA A 177 13.06 -17.32 -3.44
C ALA A 177 12.82 -16.88 -1.99
N LEU A 178 13.41 -15.76 -1.58
CA LEU A 178 13.29 -15.17 -0.26
C LEU A 178 12.57 -13.82 -0.35
N ARG A 179 11.55 -13.65 0.49
CA ARG A 179 10.78 -12.42 0.64
C ARG A 179 11.30 -11.67 1.84
N ILE A 180 12.04 -10.60 1.62
CA ILE A 180 12.82 -9.94 2.66
C ILE A 180 12.14 -8.62 3.04
N GLU A 181 11.68 -8.54 4.27
CA GLU A 181 11.30 -7.29 4.93
C GLU A 181 12.55 -6.67 5.55
N VAL A 182 12.84 -5.41 5.23
CA VAL A 182 14.02 -4.69 5.71
C VAL A 182 13.63 -3.75 6.84
N LYS A 183 14.35 -3.83 7.96
CA LYS A 183 14.22 -2.87 9.07
C LYS A 183 15.57 -2.28 9.40
N GLY A 184 15.62 -0.98 9.59
CA GLY A 184 16.83 -0.23 9.89
C GLY A 184 16.70 0.58 11.18
N THR A 185 17.77 0.67 11.96
CA THR A 185 17.87 1.61 13.08
C THR A 185 19.12 2.48 12.95
N ALA A 186 19.04 3.72 13.40
CA ALA A 186 20.20 4.62 13.43
C ALA A 186 21.20 4.29 14.56
N GLY A 187 20.75 3.61 15.62
CA GLY A 187 21.58 3.20 16.75
C GLY A 187 21.79 1.68 16.81
N ALA A 188 22.47 1.21 17.85
CA ALA A 188 22.79 -0.21 18.03
C ALA A 188 21.59 -1.06 18.51
N GLU A 189 20.51 -0.43 18.96
CA GLU A 189 19.34 -1.14 19.48
C GLU A 189 18.49 -1.71 18.32
N PRO A 190 18.18 -3.02 18.33
CA PRO A 190 17.48 -3.71 17.24
C PRO A 190 15.95 -3.62 17.40
N THR A 191 15.41 -2.41 17.57
CA THR A 191 13.96 -2.17 17.68
C THR A 191 13.35 -1.87 16.32
N PHE A 192 12.15 -2.39 16.07
CA PHE A 192 11.45 -2.19 14.81
C PHE A 192 9.94 -2.31 14.99
N TRP A 193 9.22 -1.78 14.01
CA TRP A 193 7.78 -1.90 13.90
C TRP A 193 7.42 -2.83 12.76
N LEU A 194 6.35 -3.59 12.93
CA LEU A 194 5.71 -4.30 11.83
C LEU A 194 4.34 -3.70 11.57
N THR A 195 4.07 -3.31 10.33
CA THR A 195 2.72 -2.97 9.92
C THR A 195 1.83 -4.21 9.93
N ARG A 196 0.51 -4.02 9.80
CA ARG A 196 -0.44 -5.14 9.70
C ARG A 196 -0.09 -6.07 8.54
N ASN A 197 0.30 -5.51 7.39
CA ASN A 197 0.59 -6.29 6.19
C ASN A 197 1.90 -7.07 6.33
N GLU A 198 2.94 -6.46 6.89
CA GLU A 198 4.22 -7.14 7.17
C GLU A 198 4.04 -8.26 8.19
N ARG A 199 3.28 -8.01 9.26
CA ARG A 199 2.96 -9.03 10.25
C ARG A 199 2.13 -10.18 9.66
N ALA A 200 1.24 -9.90 8.71
CA ALA A 200 0.49 -10.93 8.01
C ALA A 200 1.37 -11.72 7.03
N ALA A 201 2.29 -11.06 6.32
CA ALA A 201 3.21 -11.69 5.38
C ALA A 201 4.26 -12.57 6.06
N SER A 202 4.64 -12.23 7.31
CA SER A 202 5.70 -12.95 8.03
C SER A 202 5.38 -14.42 8.31
N VAL A 203 4.13 -14.88 8.17
CA VAL A 203 3.80 -16.31 8.31
C VAL A 203 4.30 -17.16 7.13
N HIS A 204 4.73 -16.56 6.03
CA HIS A 204 5.16 -17.28 4.85
C HIS A 204 6.55 -17.94 5.07
N PRO A 205 6.77 -19.21 4.69
CA PRO A 205 8.02 -19.92 4.96
C PRO A 205 9.26 -19.30 4.31
N CYS A 206 9.07 -18.62 3.17
CA CYS A 206 10.14 -17.88 2.48
C CYS A 206 10.35 -16.45 3.02
N TRP A 207 9.55 -15.98 3.97
CA TRP A 207 9.68 -14.63 4.50
C TRP A 207 10.87 -14.55 5.46
N ARG A 208 11.60 -13.44 5.38
CA ARG A 208 12.75 -13.12 6.22
C ARG A 208 12.65 -11.68 6.70
N LEU A 209 12.97 -11.44 7.97
CA LEU A 209 13.30 -10.12 8.50
C LEU A 209 14.81 -9.91 8.32
N ALA A 210 15.22 -8.85 7.63
CA ALA A 210 16.60 -8.39 7.59
C ALA A 210 16.74 -7.09 8.39
N LEU A 211 17.40 -7.17 9.56
CA LEU A 211 17.54 -6.06 10.48
C LEU A 211 18.96 -5.47 10.45
N VAL A 212 19.06 -4.18 10.18
CA VAL A 212 20.32 -3.42 10.12
C VAL A 212 20.35 -2.39 11.25
N THR A 213 21.22 -2.60 12.23
CA THR A 213 21.51 -1.61 13.26
C THR A 213 22.63 -0.67 12.80
N GLU A 214 22.64 0.55 13.32
CA GLU A 214 23.61 1.59 12.94
C GLU A 214 23.67 1.78 11.42
N ALA A 215 22.50 1.85 10.77
CA ALA A 215 22.39 1.82 9.31
C ALA A 215 23.18 2.93 8.62
N LEU A 216 23.32 4.10 9.24
CA LEU A 216 24.08 5.25 8.72
C LEU A 216 25.59 5.17 8.97
N SER A 217 26.08 4.14 9.66
CA SER A 217 27.51 3.94 9.89
C SER A 217 28.18 3.39 8.63
N ASP A 218 29.36 3.91 8.30
CA ASP A 218 30.23 3.39 7.23
C ASP A 218 30.89 2.05 7.61
N ALA A 219 30.79 1.64 8.88
CA ALA A 219 31.29 0.34 9.31
C ALA A 219 30.53 -0.79 8.58
N PRO A 220 31.23 -1.81 8.06
CA PRO A 220 30.57 -2.97 7.46
C PRO A 220 29.75 -3.70 8.53
N SER A 221 28.43 -3.61 8.41
CA SER A 221 27.49 -4.41 9.20
C SER A 221 26.64 -5.26 8.25
N ALA A 222 26.83 -6.57 8.30
CA ALA A 222 25.92 -7.49 7.64
C ALA A 222 24.56 -7.43 8.35
N PRO A 223 23.44 -7.52 7.61
CA PRO A 223 22.12 -7.57 8.23
C PRO A 223 21.99 -8.83 9.10
N ARG A 224 21.28 -8.70 10.22
CA ARG A 224 20.83 -9.86 10.99
C ARG A 224 19.55 -10.38 10.36
N VAL A 225 19.59 -11.61 9.87
CA VAL A 225 18.46 -12.22 9.15
C VAL A 225 17.75 -13.22 10.05
N TYR A 226 16.42 -13.14 10.07
CA TYR A 226 15.56 -14.03 10.86
C TYR A 226 14.46 -14.62 9.97
N THR A 227 14.19 -15.91 10.10
CA THR A 227 12.89 -16.51 9.74
C THR A 227 11.78 -15.99 10.65
N ALA A 228 10.53 -16.24 10.28
CA ALA A 228 9.37 -15.94 11.11
C ALA A 228 9.46 -16.51 12.53
N SER A 229 9.88 -17.79 12.64
CA SER A 229 10.04 -18.48 13.93
C SER A 229 11.19 -17.91 14.75
N GLU A 230 12.31 -17.58 14.11
CA GLU A 230 13.46 -16.99 14.80
C GLU A 230 13.14 -15.57 15.28
N MET A 231 12.44 -14.76 14.48
CA MET A 231 11.95 -13.44 14.89
C MET A 231 11.03 -13.56 16.11
N ALA A 232 10.06 -14.49 16.08
CA ALA A 232 9.15 -14.70 17.21
C ALA A 232 9.85 -15.20 18.48
N ALA A 233 10.95 -15.94 18.36
CA ALA A 233 11.76 -16.39 19.49
C ALA A 233 12.70 -15.29 20.02
N ALA A 234 13.20 -14.40 19.15
CA ALA A 234 14.18 -13.38 19.49
C ALA A 234 13.55 -12.07 20.01
N PHE A 235 12.30 -11.77 19.63
CA PHE A 235 11.65 -10.49 19.92
C PHE A 235 10.29 -10.65 20.59
N HIS A 236 10.01 -9.79 21.55
CA HIS A 236 8.66 -9.62 22.08
C HIS A 236 7.89 -8.65 21.18
N LEU A 237 6.89 -9.17 20.45
CA LEU A 237 6.02 -8.37 19.60
C LEU A 237 4.72 -8.00 20.33
N GLU A 238 4.65 -6.76 20.83
CA GLU A 238 3.43 -6.20 21.43
C GLU A 238 2.68 -5.30 20.44
N PRO A 239 1.34 -5.45 20.27
CA PRO A 239 0.56 -4.48 19.52
C PRO A 239 0.54 -3.13 20.25
N GLN A 240 0.99 -2.07 19.59
CA GLN A 240 1.06 -0.73 20.22
C GLN A 240 -0.07 0.21 19.78
N ALA A 241 -0.73 -0.05 18.64
CA ALA A 241 -1.91 0.70 18.21
C ALA A 241 -3.13 -0.18 17.98
N TRP A 242 -4.29 0.35 18.38
CA TRP A 242 -5.59 -0.18 18.00
C TRP A 242 -6.25 0.79 17.04
N ARG A 243 -6.58 0.31 15.85
CA ARG A 243 -7.44 1.04 14.94
C ARG A 243 -8.89 0.80 15.33
N ALA A 244 -9.55 1.84 15.84
CA ALA A 244 -10.98 1.83 16.05
C ALA A 244 -11.70 2.21 14.74
N THR A 245 -12.59 1.34 14.27
CA THR A 245 -13.55 1.69 13.22
C THR A 245 -14.96 1.74 13.83
N PRO A 246 -15.84 2.65 13.39
CA PRO A 246 -17.18 2.72 13.94
C PRO A 246 -17.96 1.44 13.67
N LYS A 247 -18.37 0.72 14.74
CA LYS A 247 -19.34 -0.39 14.66
C LYS A 247 -20.46 0.00 13.69
N PRO A 248 -20.83 -0.84 12.71
CA PRO A 248 -21.91 -0.44 11.83
C PRO A 248 -23.17 -0.41 12.69
N CYS A 249 -23.85 0.74 12.70
CA CYS A 249 -25.13 0.90 13.39
C CYS A 249 -26.15 -0.12 12.90
#